data_AF-A0A7C1CE25-F1
#
_entry.id   AF-A0A7C1CE25-F1
#
_cell.length_a   1.000
_cell.length_b   1.000
_cell.length_c   1.000
_cell.angle_alpha   90.00
_cell.angle_beta   90.00
_cell.angle_gamma   90.00
#
_symmetry.space_group_name_H-M   'P 1'
#
loop_
_entity.id
_entity.type
_entity.pdbx_description
1 polymer ?
#
loop_
_entity_poly.entity_id
_entity_poly.type
_entity_poly.pdbx_seq_one_letter_code
_entity_poly.pdbx_strand_id
1 'polypeptide(L)' 'MPKKVIEVYLDDTHDLLFVRFKEPQGIEAGEPLPTRAIATIFIEEKTGEITALEIVGLSDLLQELAMA' A
#
# COMPACT_ATOMS: atom_id res chain seq x y z
N MET A 1 -1.40 -12.84 -3.54
CA MET A 1 -0.16 -12.04 -3.50
C MET A 1 0.08 -11.41 -4.86
N PRO A 2 0.40 -10.10 -4.91
CA PRO A 2 0.76 -9.41 -6.16
C PRO A 2 1.94 -10.05 -6.87
N LYS A 3 1.96 -10.01 -8.21
CA LYS A 3 3.04 -10.61 -9.04
C LYS A 3 3.86 -9.61 -9.85
N LYS A 4 3.40 -8.37 -9.95
CA LYS A 4 4.05 -7.29 -10.72
C LYS A 4 3.72 -5.96 -10.07
N VAL A 5 4.57 -4.96 -10.32
CA VAL A 5 4.32 -3.56 -10.03
C VAL A 5 4.11 -2.86 -11.37
N ILE A 6 3.07 -2.03 -11.47
CA ILE A 6 2.75 -1.27 -12.69
C ILE A 6 2.93 0.24 -12.49
N GLU A 7 2.92 0.71 -11.24
CA GLU A 7 3.15 2.11 -10.89
C GLU A 7 3.81 2.18 -9.51
N VAL A 8 4.73 3.12 -9.35
CA VAL A 8 5.32 3.50 -8.06
C VAL A 8 5.35 5.01 -7.99
N TYR A 9 4.82 5.55 -6.91
CA TYR A 9 4.93 6.96 -6.55
C TYR A 9 5.58 7.06 -5.18
N LEU A 10 6.67 7.81 -5.09
CA LEU A 10 7.41 8.05 -3.87
C LEU A 10 7.53 9.56 -3.67
N ASP A 11 7.09 10.03 -2.52
CA ASP A 11 7.07 11.44 -2.15
C ASP A 11 7.80 11.63 -0.82
N ASP A 12 9.01 12.19 -0.91
CA ASP A 12 9.87 12.44 0.25
C ASP A 12 9.37 13.58 1.13
N THR A 13 8.65 14.53 0.54
CA THR A 13 8.13 15.71 1.22
C THR A 13 6.95 15.33 2.11
N HIS A 14 6.15 14.36 1.68
CA HIS A 14 4.99 13.86 2.40
C HIS A 14 5.20 12.51 3.09
N ASP A 15 6.43 11.97 3.07
CA ASP A 15 6.81 10.64 3.61
C ASP A 15 5.83 9.53 3.17
N LEU A 16 5.55 9.50 1.87
CA LEU A 16 4.53 8.66 1.26
C LEU A 16 5.11 7.72 0.20
N LEU A 17 4.70 6.46 0.24
CA LEU A 17 4.93 5.47 -0.80
C LEU A 17 3.59 4.90 -1.27
N PHE A 18 3.36 4.96 -2.57
CA PHE A 18 2.23 4.31 -3.23
C PHE A 18 2.74 3.33 -4.28
N VAL A 19 2.25 2.09 -4.25
CA VAL A 19 2.61 1.03 -5.19
C VAL A 19 1.34 0.44 -5.78
N ARG A 20 1.19 0.51 -7.11
CA ARG A 20 0.10 -0.16 -7.84
C ARG A 20 0.60 -1.48 -8.41
N PHE A 21 -0.17 -2.55 -8.19
CA PHE A 21 0.10 -3.86 -8.75
C PHE A 21 -0.81 -4.18 -9.96
N LYS A 22 -2.01 -3.61 -9.97
CA LYS A 22 -3.03 -3.78 -11.01
C LYS A 22 -4.00 -2.60 -11.02
N GLU A 23 -4.44 -2.17 -12.19
CA GLU A 23 -5.54 -1.21 -12.31
C GLU A 23 -6.86 -1.82 -11.83
N PRO A 24 -7.58 -1.18 -10.89
CA PRO A 24 -8.88 -1.66 -10.47
C PRO A 24 -9.88 -1.59 -11.64
N GLN A 25 -10.73 -2.60 -11.75
CA GLN A 25 -11.85 -2.66 -12.69
C GLN A 25 -13.18 -2.32 -12.00
N GLY A 26 -13.14 -1.95 -10.71
CA GLY A 26 -14.30 -1.67 -9.88
C GLY A 26 -13.93 -0.96 -8.57
N ILE A 27 -14.78 -1.10 -7.57
CA ILE A 27 -14.60 -0.50 -6.24
C ILE A 27 -13.41 -1.18 -5.54
N GLU A 28 -12.55 -0.36 -4.95
CA GLU A 28 -11.49 -0.78 -4.05
C GLU A 28 -11.94 -0.53 -2.60
N ALA A 29 -11.74 -1.52 -1.74
CA ALA A 29 -11.78 -1.37 -0.30
C ALA A 29 -10.35 -1.24 0.24
N GLY A 30 -10.12 -0.27 1.12
CA GLY A 30 -8.84 -0.08 1.80
C GLY A 30 -8.85 -0.80 3.15
N GLU A 31 -7.92 -1.75 3.32
CA GLU A 31 -7.73 -2.50 4.56
C GLU A 31 -6.44 -2.04 5.26
N PRO A 32 -6.52 -1.50 6.49
CA PRO A 32 -5.33 -1.07 7.22
C PRO A 32 -4.50 -2.26 7.68
N LEU A 33 -3.18 -2.13 7.60
CA LEU A 33 -2.24 -3.07 8.18
C LEU A 33 -2.11 -2.86 9.69
N PRO A 34 -1.75 -3.91 10.46
CA PRO A 34 -1.57 -3.82 11.91
C PRO A 34 -0.20 -3.20 12.25
N THR A 35 0.08 -2.02 11.71
CA THR A 35 1.30 -1.24 11.92
C THR A 35 0.97 0.04 12.66
N ARG A 36 1.95 0.65 13.33
CA ARG A 36 1.80 2.00 13.87
C ARG A 36 1.73 3.04 12.75
N ALA A 37 2.57 2.88 11.73
CA ALA A 37 2.48 3.70 10.53
C ALA A 37 1.18 3.40 9.77
N ILE A 38 0.65 4.40 9.05
CA ILE A 38 -0.58 4.23 8.27
C ILE A 38 -0.20 3.51 6.98
N ALA A 39 -0.38 2.19 6.95
CA ALA A 39 -0.21 1.38 5.75
C ALA A 39 -1.55 0.73 5.40
N THR A 40 -1.95 0.84 4.14
CA THR A 40 -3.25 0.37 3.64
C THR A 40 -3.07 -0.47 2.40
N ILE A 41 -3.63 -1.68 2.42
CA ILE A 41 -3.75 -2.54 1.24
C ILE A 41 -5.10 -2.24 0.58
N PHE A 42 -5.08 -1.98 -0.73
CA PHE A 42 -6.31 -1.83 -1.51
C PHE A 42 -6.65 -3.16 -2.18
N ILE A 43 -7.92 -3.56 -2.07
CA ILE A 43 -8.46 -4.82 -2.58
C ILE A 43 -9.68 -4.52 -3.43
N GLU A 44 -9.71 -5.05 -4.66
CA GLU A 44 -10.89 -4.97 -5.51
C GLU A 44 -11.99 -5.90 -4.97
N GLU A 45 -13.15 -5.35 -4.61
CA GLU A 45 -14.21 -6.09 -3.90
C GLU A 45 -14.73 -7.31 -4.68
N LYS A 46 -14.82 -7.20 -6.01
CA LYS A 46 -15.40 -8.25 -6.85
C LYS A 46 -14.49 -9.47 -7.00
N THR A 47 -13.18 -9.26 -7.00
CA THR A 47 -12.20 -10.31 -7.30
C THR A 47 -11.40 -10.73 -6.08
N GLY A 48 -11.37 -9.90 -5.03
CA GLY A 48 -10.50 -10.07 -3.88
C GLY A 48 -9.02 -9.86 -4.21
N GLU A 49 -8.69 -9.30 -5.38
CA GLU A 49 -7.32 -9.07 -5.77
C GLU A 49 -6.75 -7.81 -5.10
N ILE A 50 -5.54 -7.94 -4.56
CA ILE A 50 -4.77 -6.78 -4.06
C ILE A 50 -4.33 -5.95 -5.27
N THR A 51 -4.76 -4.70 -5.33
CA THR A 51 -4.53 -3.77 -6.44
C THR A 51 -3.47 -2.73 -6.10
N ALA A 52 -3.35 -2.30 -4.84
CA ALA A 52 -2.36 -1.33 -4.41
C ALA A 52 -1.92 -1.48 -2.95
N LEU A 53 -0.82 -0.82 -2.61
CA LEU A 53 -0.33 -0.55 -1.25
C LEU A 53 -0.05 0.95 -1.14
N GLU A 54 -0.63 1.61 -0.14
CA GLU A 54 -0.29 2.97 0.26
C GLU A 54 0.34 2.95 1.65
N ILE A 55 1.39 3.72 1.83
CA ILE A 55 2.06 3.93 3.11
C ILE A 55 2.20 5.43 3.30
N VAL A 56 1.62 5.95 4.37
CA VAL A 56 1.84 7.30 4.88
C VAL A 56 2.65 7.18 6.18
N GLY A 57 3.81 7.81 6.21
CA GLY A 57 4.81 7.57 7.24
C GLY A 57 5.77 6.42 6.85
N LEU A 58 6.30 6.43 5.62
CA LEU A 58 7.19 5.35 5.15
C LEU A 58 8.41 5.18 6.05
N SER A 59 8.99 6.29 6.51
CA SER A 59 10.15 6.27 7.41
C SER A 59 9.81 5.58 8.74
N ASP A 60 8.63 5.88 9.30
CA ASP A 60 8.14 5.25 10.53
C ASP A 60 7.90 3.74 10.35
N LEU A 61 7.30 3.34 9.21
CA LEU A 61 7.09 1.92 8.90
C LEU A 61 8.42 1.17 8.80
N LEU A 62 9.41 1.75 8.10
CA LEU A 62 10.73 1.12 7.96
C LEU A 62 11.43 0.99 9.32
N GLN A 63 11.29 1.98 10.19
CA GLN A 63 11.81 1.91 11.56
C GLN A 63 11.10 0.84 12.39
N GLU A 64 9.77 0.76 12.32
CA GLU A 64 8.95 -0.26 12.99
C GLU A 64 9.38 -1.67 12.58
N LEU A 65 9.54 -1.93 11.28
CA LEU A 65 9.92 -3.23 10.75
C LEU A 65 11.38 -3.61 11.05
N ALA A 66 12.30 -2.64 11.06
CA ALA A 66 13.71 -2.89 11.36
C ALA A 66 13.98 -3.21 12.84
N MET A 67 13.06 -2.86 13.73
CA MET A 67 13.14 -3.14 15.17
C MET A 67 12.18 -4.25 15.64
N ALA A 68 11.42 -4.85 14.72
CA ALA A 68 10.47 -5.94 14.99
C ALA A 68 11.15 -7.33 15.07
#